data_AF-A0A1M6PPS8-F1
#
_entry.id   AF-A0A1M6PPS8-F1
#
_cell.length_a   1.000
_cell.length_b   1.000
_cell.length_c   1.000
_cell.angle_alpha   90.00
_cell.angle_beta   90.00
_cell.angle_gamma   90.00
#
_symmetry.space_group_name_H-M   'P 1'
#
loop_
_entity.id
_entity.type
_entity.pdbx_description
1 polymer ?
#
loop_
_entity_poly.entity_id
_entity_poly.type
_entity_poly.pdbx_seq_one_letter_code
_entity_poly.pdbx_strand_id
1 'polypeptide(L)' 'MKAFYSFFSMEPIPAEDIRLPQEAEEGDIYSCFGLLYQVIGRSVENDKIIYQMKFI' A
#
# COMPACT_ATOMS: atom_id res chain seq x y z
N MET A 1 0.36 15.23 -4.86
CA MET A 1 -0.48 14.08 -5.25
C MET A 1 -0.31 13.01 -4.19
N LYS A 2 -1.40 12.54 -3.54
CA LYS A 2 -1.33 11.61 -2.40
C LYS A 2 -1.57 10.16 -2.88
N ALA A 3 -0.78 9.22 -2.36
CA ALA A 3 -0.87 7.80 -2.70
C ALA A 3 -1.67 7.02 -1.64
N PHE A 4 -2.45 6.04 -2.09
CA PHE A 4 -3.30 5.19 -1.28
C PHE A 4 -3.11 3.72 -1.66
N TYR A 5 -3.27 2.82 -0.71
CA TYR A 5 -3.29 1.37 -0.93
C TYR A 5 -4.69 0.84 -0.66
N SER A 6 -5.22 0.04 -1.58
CA SER A 6 -6.48 -0.69 -1.41
C SER A 6 -6.17 -2.18 -1.34
N PHE A 7 -6.41 -2.74 -0.16
CA PHE A 7 -6.33 -4.17 0.10
C PHE A 7 -7.72 -4.79 -0.13
N PHE A 8 -7.78 -6.03 -0.60
CA PHE A 8 -9.04 -6.69 -0.97
C PHE A 8 -10.10 -6.55 0.13
N SER A 9 -11.25 -5.98 -0.22
CA SER A 9 -12.40 -5.73 0.67
C SER A 9 -12.24 -4.61 1.71
N MET A 10 -11.24 -3.73 1.57
CA MET A 10 -11.05 -2.57 2.46
C MET A 10 -11.09 -1.24 1.70
N GLU A 11 -11.56 -0.19 2.39
CA GLU A 11 -11.45 1.19 1.92
C GLU A 11 -9.97 1.57 1.67
N PRO A 12 -9.67 2.41 0.66
CA PRO A 12 -8.30 2.86 0.39
C PRO A 12 -7.68 3.59 1.60
N ILE A 13 -6.54 3.11 2.08
CA ILE A 13 -5.82 3.68 3.22
C ILE A 13 -4.70 4.59 2.69
N PRO A 14 -4.52 5.81 3.23
CA PRO A 14 -3.37 6.65 2.88
C PRO A 14 -2.05 5.91 3.15
N ALA A 15 -1.09 6.03 2.23
CA ALA A 15 0.23 5.40 2.41
C ALA A 15 0.92 5.86 3.72
N GLU A 16 0.68 7.10 4.13
CA GLU A 16 1.19 7.71 5.37
C GLU A 16 0.58 7.14 6.67
N ASP A 17 -0.61 6.53 6.59
CA ASP A 17 -1.31 5.95 7.75
C ASP A 17 -0.96 4.48 8.00
N ILE A 18 -0.23 3.85 7.08
CA ILE A 18 0.32 2.51 7.28
C ILE A 18 1.41 2.60 8.35
N ARG A 19 1.02 2.31 9.59
CA ARG A 19 1.94 2.29 10.73
C ARG A 19 2.79 1.03 10.69
N LEU A 20 4.09 1.25 10.63
CA LEU A 20 5.07 0.18 10.57
C LEU A 20 5.70 0.01 11.95
N PRO A 21 6.22 -1.18 12.27
CA PRO A 21 7.01 -1.37 13.49
C PRO A 21 8.12 -0.32 13.51
N GLN A 22 8.26 0.43 14.61
CA GLN A 22 9.29 1.48 14.74
C GLN A 22 10.72 0.96 14.59
N GLU A 23 10.89 -0.35 14.70
CA GLU A 23 12.16 -1.07 14.69
C GLU A 23 12.55 -1.58 13.30
N ALA A 24 11.66 -1.51 12.30
CA ALA A 24 11.92 -2.00 10.95
C ALA A 24 12.59 -0.92 10.08
N GLU A 25 13.66 -1.28 9.38
CA GLU A 25 14.28 -0.39 8.39
C GLU A 25 13.36 -0.24 7.17
N GLU A 26 13.38 0.92 6.48
CA GLU A 26 12.54 1.18 5.30
C GLU A 26 12.66 0.09 4.22
N GLY A 27 13.84 -0.52 4.08
CA GLY A 27 14.06 -1.63 3.17
C GLY A 27 13.25 -2.87 3.54
N ASP A 28 13.24 -3.25 4.82
CA ASP A 28 12.50 -4.42 5.33
C ASP A 28 10.99 -4.23 5.13
N ILE A 29 10.52 -2.99 5.27
CA ILE A 29 9.12 -2.60 5.07
C ILE A 29 8.70 -2.84 3.62
N TYR A 30 9.45 -2.30 2.65
CA TYR A 30 9.12 -2.47 1.24
C TYR A 30 9.23 -3.93 0.81
N SER A 31 10.21 -4.66 1.35
CA SER A 31 10.33 -6.10 1.18
C SER A 31 9.14 -6.86 1.77
N CYS A 32 8.69 -6.54 2.98
CA CYS A 32 7.51 -7.15 3.59
C CYS A 32 6.25 -6.93 2.76
N PHE A 33 6.03 -5.70 2.27
CA PHE A 33 4.91 -5.45 1.35
C PHE A 33 5.05 -6.22 0.05
N GLY A 34 6.23 -6.26 -0.57
CA GLY A 34 6.46 -7.03 -1.79
C GLY A 34 6.33 -8.55 -1.61
N LEU A 35 6.59 -9.06 -0.41
CA LEU A 35 6.44 -10.47 -0.04
C LEU A 35 4.99 -10.85 0.24
N LEU A 36 4.24 -9.97 0.91
CA LEU A 36 2.87 -10.25 1.35
C LEU A 36 1.83 -9.82 0.31
N TYR A 37 2.13 -8.78 -0.47
CA TYR A 37 1.17 -8.12 -1.34
C TYR A 37 1.76 -7.77 -2.70
N GLN A 38 1.13 -8.26 -3.76
CA GLN A 38 1.43 -7.87 -5.13
C GLN A 38 0.56 -6.68 -5.54
N VAL A 39 1.16 -5.67 -6.17
CA VAL A 39 0.40 -4.65 -6.89
C VAL A 39 -0.21 -5.31 -8.13
N ILE A 40 -1.54 -5.36 -8.20
CA ILE A 40 -2.28 -5.95 -9.33
C ILE A 40 -2.99 -4.91 -10.20
N GLY A 41 -3.01 -3.66 -9.76
CA GLY A 41 -3.69 -2.58 -10.48
C GLY A 41 -3.34 -1.19 -9.95
N ARG A 42 -3.64 -0.18 -10.76
CA ARG A 42 -3.45 1.24 -10.45
C ARG A 42 -4.60 2.04 -11.05
N SER A 43 -5.29 2.86 -10.23
CA SER A 43 -6.27 3.84 -10.69
C SER A 43 -5.92 5.26 -10.21
N VAL A 44 -6.51 6.26 -10.87
CA VAL A 44 -6.42 7.66 -10.48
C VAL A 44 -7.84 8.18 -10.29
N GLU A 45 -8.16 8.63 -9.09
CA GLU A 45 -9.50 9.06 -8.70
C GLU A 45 -9.41 10.32 -7.84
N ASN A 46 -10.05 11.42 -8.25
CA ASN A 46 -10.09 12.68 -7.48
C ASN A 46 -8.70 13.13 -6.95
N ASP A 47 -7.68 13.16 -7.82
CA ASP A 47 -6.27 13.48 -7.50
C ASP A 47 -5.55 12.52 -6.53
N LYS A 48 -6.13 11.34 -6.28
CA LYS A 48 -5.53 10.25 -5.53
C LYS A 48 -5.01 9.20 -6.50
N ILE A 49 -3.81 8.68 -6.24
CA ILE A 49 -3.36 7.43 -6.88
C ILE A 49 -3.72 6.29 -5.93
N ILE A 50 -4.46 5.30 -6.45
CA ILE A 50 -4.83 4.11 -5.70
C ILE A 50 -4.10 2.91 -6.28
N TYR A 51 -3.28 2.25 -5.46
CA TYR A 51 -2.66 0.98 -5.79
C TYR A 51 -3.52 -0.17 -5.27
N GLN A 52 -3.93 -1.07 -6.15
CA GLN A 52 -4.69 -2.26 -5.79
C GLN A 52 -3.73 -3.39 -5.42
N MET A 53 -3.84 -3.88 -4.19
CA MET A 53 -2.95 -4.87 -3.61
C MET A 53 -3.67 -6.21 -3.47
N LYS A 54 -3.02 -7.31 -3.88
CA LYS A 54 -3.49 -8.69 -3.69
C LYS A 54 -2.54 -9.44 -2.78
N PHE A 55 -3.06 -10.14 -1.78
CA PHE A 55 -2.26 -11.06 -0.96
C PHE A 55 -1.69 -12.19 -1.83
N ILE A 56 -0.39 -12.48 -1.68
CA ILE A 56 0.30 -13.57 -2.43
C ILE A 56 0.12 -14.90 -1.70
#